data_AF-A0A2V9UEI2-F1
#
_entry.id   AF-A0A2V9UEI2-F1
#
_cell.length_a   1.000
_cell.length_b   1.000
_cell.length_c   1.000
_cell.angle_alpha   90.00
_cell.angle_beta   90.00
_cell.angle_gamma   90.00
#
_symmetry.space_group_name_H-M   'P 1'
#
loop_
_entity.id
_entity.type
_entity.pdbx_description
1 polymer ?
#
loop_
_entity_poly.entity_id
_entity_poly.type
_entity_poly.pdbx_seq_one_letter_code
_entity_poly.pdbx_strand_id
1 'polypeptide(L)' 'MQRTNEPWFQLCQLAMVEEDPAKMLMLVQEISRLLKEKETWLNEHCAEVCGPKRTTMQSKLRTRK' A
#
# COMPACT_ATOMS: atom_id res chain seq x y z
N MET A 1 -25.42 2.37 0.62
CA MET A 1 -24.18 2.55 1.41
C MET A 1 -23.35 1.29 1.25
N GLN A 2 -22.33 1.30 0.39
CA GLN A 2 -21.47 0.13 0.24
C GLN A 2 -20.63 0.03 1.52
N ARG A 3 -20.98 -0.89 2.41
CA ARG A 3 -20.10 -1.31 3.51
C ARG A 3 -18.98 -2.13 2.87
N THR A 4 -18.03 -1.47 2.25
CA THR A 4 -16.76 -2.10 1.86
C THR A 4 -16.04 -2.43 3.15
N ASN A 5 -16.34 -3.61 3.72
CA ASN A 5 -15.66 -4.21 4.87
C ASN A 5 -14.24 -4.62 4.46
N GLU A 6 -13.43 -3.67 3.98
CA GLU A 6 -12.05 -3.98 3.64
C GLU A 6 -11.23 -4.03 4.93
N PRO A 7 -10.50 -5.14 5.18
CA PRO A 7 -9.76 -5.33 6.43
C PRO A 7 -8.79 -4.18 6.75
N TRP A 8 -8.12 -3.63 5.73
CA TRP A 8 -7.21 -2.50 5.91
C TRP A 8 -7.92 -1.24 6.43
N PHE A 9 -9.20 -1.04 6.08
CA PHE A 9 -9.97 0.13 6.53
C PHE A 9 -10.33 0.02 8.02
N GLN A 10 -10.65 -1.18 8.50
CA GLN A 10 -10.88 -1.44 9.92
C GLN A 10 -9.59 -1.24 10.74
N LEU A 11 -8.44 -1.67 10.21
CA LEU A 11 -7.15 -1.43 10.86
C LEU A 11 -6.81 0.06 10.93
N CYS A 12 -7.17 0.88 9.93
CA CYS A 12 -7.01 2.33 10.01
C CYS A 12 -7.82 2.93 11.16
N GLN A 13 -9.05 2.44 11.40
CA GLN A 13 -9.88 2.90 12.51
C GLN A 13 -9.27 2.53 13.87
N LEU A 14 -8.67 1.34 13.99
CA LEU A 14 -7.95 0.93 15.19
C LEU A 14 -6.68 1.76 15.40
N ALA A 15 -5.91 2.02 14.35
CA ALA A 15 -4.68 2.81 14.44
C ALA A 15 -4.96 4.27 14.84
N MET A 16 -6.11 4.82 14.47
CA MET A 16 -6.51 6.19 14.83
C MET A 16 -6.71 6.39 16.33
N VAL A 17 -7.10 5.35 17.07
CA VAL A 17 -7.39 5.41 18.51
C VAL A 17 -6.31 4.73 19.36
N GLU A 18 -5.28 4.15 18.74
CA GLU A 18 -4.21 3.46 19.43
C GLU A 18 -3.17 4.47 19.97
N GLU A 19 -2.96 4.44 21.29
CA GLU A 19 -2.00 5.32 21.97
C GLU A 19 -0.62 4.65 22.14
N ASP A 20 -0.56 3.31 22.10
CA ASP A 20 0.70 2.59 22.21
C ASP A 20 1.49 2.66 20.89
N PRO A 21 2.67 3.31 20.86
CA PRO A 21 3.43 3.49 19.63
C PRO A 21 3.90 2.17 19.01
N ALA A 22 4.14 1.12 19.82
CA ALA A 22 4.53 -0.18 19.31
C ALA A 22 3.36 -0.86 18.58
N LYS A 23 2.15 -0.78 19.14
CA LYS A 23 0.93 -1.30 18.51
C LYS A 23 0.54 -0.50 17.28
N MET A 24 0.64 0.82 17.34
CA MET A 24 0.40 1.68 16.18
C MET A 24 1.33 1.32 15.02
N LEU A 25 2.62 1.07 15.29
CA LEU A 25 3.56 0.63 14.28
C LEU A 25 3.16 -0.73 13.66
N MET A 26 2.75 -1.71 14.49
CA MET A 26 2.26 -3.00 14.00
C MET A 26 1.04 -2.85 13.10
N LEU A 27 0.08 -1.99 13.48
CA LEU A 27 -1.11 -1.72 12.68
C LEU A 27 -0.76 -1.08 11.33
N VAL A 28 0.15 -0.10 11.31
CA VAL A 28 0.61 0.55 10.07
C VAL A 28 1.32 -0.43 9.14
N GLN A 29 2.15 -1.32 9.70
CA GLN A 29 2.82 -2.37 8.92
C GLN A 29 1.82 -3.32 8.26
N GLU A 30 0.80 -3.74 9.01
CA GLU A 30 -0.22 -4.65 8.49
C GLU A 30 -1.14 -3.98 7.46
N ILE A 31 -1.53 -2.72 7.68
CA ILE A 31 -2.25 -1.91 6.68
C ILE A 31 -1.43 -1.82 5.38
N SER A 32 -0.14 -1.54 5.49
CA SER A 32 0.76 -1.42 4.34
C SER A 32 0.87 -2.74 3.57
N ARG A 33 0.92 -3.89 4.28
CA ARG A 33 0.93 -5.22 3.68
C ARG A 33 -0.34 -5.47 2.86
N LEU A 34 -1.51 -5.23 3.45
CA LEU A 34 -2.81 -5.46 2.79
C LEU A 34 -3.01 -4.57 1.56
N LEU A 35 -2.62 -3.30 1.65
CA LEU A 35 -2.70 -2.38 0.51
C LEU A 35 -1.77 -2.81 -0.62
N LYS A 36 -0.56 -3.27 -0.30
CA LYS A 36 0.39 -3.78 -1.29
C LYS A 36 -0.11 -5.07 -1.96
N GLU A 37 -0.73 -5.97 -1.21
CA GLU A 37 -1.36 -7.17 -1.80
C GLU A 37 -2.50 -6.80 -2.74
N LYS A 38 -3.35 -5.85 -2.35
CA LYS A 38 -4.42 -5.34 -3.22
C LYS A 38 -3.85 -4.65 -4.47
N GLU A 39 -2.80 -3.86 -4.32
CA GLU A 39 -2.09 -3.24 -5.44
C GLU A 39 -1.51 -4.30 -6.39
N THR A 40 -0.82 -5.31 -5.87
CA THR A 40 -0.30 -6.43 -6.66
C THR A 40 -1.41 -7.16 -7.40
N TRP A 41 -2.50 -7.49 -6.71
CA TRP A 41 -3.64 -8.17 -7.32
C TRP A 41 -4.26 -7.33 -8.44
N LEU A 42 -4.52 -6.04 -8.21
CA LEU A 42 -5.02 -5.11 -9.23
C LEU A 42 -4.04 -4.96 -10.40
N ASN A 43 -2.74 -4.97 -10.12
CA ASN A 43 -1.70 -4.88 -11.13
C ASN A 43 -1.62 -6.12 -12.02
N GLU A 44 -1.91 -7.30 -11.47
CA GLU A 44 -1.96 -8.57 -12.19
C GLU A 44 -3.29 -8.75 -12.93
N HIS A 45 -4.41 -8.27 -12.37
CA HIS A 45 -5.76 -8.55 -12.86
C HIS A 45 -6.42 -7.38 -13.63
N CYS A 46 -5.90 -6.15 -13.55
CA CYS A 46 -6.38 -4.98 -14.31
C CYS A 46 -5.35 -4.44 -15.30
N ALA A 47 -4.38 -5.27 -15.73
CA ALA A 47 -3.36 -4.89 -16.70
C ALA A 47 -3.89 -4.42 -18.08
N GLU A 48 -5.19 -4.55 -18.37
CA GLU A 48 -5.80 -4.01 -19.59
C GLU A 48 -6.40 -2.60 -19.46
N VAL A 49 -6.60 -2.03 -18.27
CA VAL A 49 -7.51 -0.85 -18.13
C VAL A 49 -6.84 0.47 -17.70
N CYS A 50 -5.68 0.47 -17.06
CA CYS A 50 -5.05 1.73 -16.61
C CYS A 50 -3.59 1.87 -17.08
N GLY A 51 -3.31 3.02 -17.71
CA GLY A 51 -2.06 3.37 -18.41
C GLY A 51 -0.77 3.34 -17.58
N PRO A 52 0.37 3.67 -18.22
CA PRO A 52 1.70 3.25 -17.78
C PRO A 52 2.04 3.67 -16.36
N LYS A 53 2.45 2.70 -15.55
CA LYS A 53 2.91 2.92 -14.17
C LYS A 53 4.14 3.83 -14.20
N ARG A 54 4.13 4.86 -13.35
CA ARG A 54 5.30 5.69 -13.06
C ARG A 54 6.38 4.78 -12.45
N THR A 55 7.26 4.25 -13.29
CA THR A 55 8.49 3.60 -12.83
C THR A 55 9.32 4.66 -12.13
N THR A 56 9.56 4.45 -10.83
CA THR A 56 10.62 5.12 -10.06
C THR A 56 11.85 5.27 -10.95
N MET A 57 12.29 6.51 -11.18
CA MET A 57 13.56 6.78 -11.81
C MET A 57 14.65 6.12 -10.97
N GLN A 58 15.15 4.97 -11.42
CA GLN A 58 16.49 4.55 -11.03
C GLN A 58 17.44 5.56 -11.66
N SER A 59 17.88 6.52 -10.85
CA SER A 59 19.05 7.34 -11.12
C SER A 59 20.26 6.41 -11.21
N LYS A 60 20.47 5.78 -12.37
CA LYS A 60 21.75 5.20 -12.74
C LYS A 60 22.71 6.38 -12.90
N LEU A 61 23.38 6.75 -11.81
CA LEU A 61 24.58 7.59 -11.86
C LEU A 61 25.66 6.74 -12.55
N ARG A 62 25.63 6.73 -13.89
CA ARG A 62 26.64 6.08 -14.72
C ARG A 62 27.89 6.96 -14.66
N THR A 63 28.89 6.48 -13.94
CA THR A 63 30.29 6.90 -13.97
C THR A 63 30.72 7.17 -15.41
N ARG A 64 31.18 8.39 -15.69
CA ARG A 64 31.95 8.69 -16.89
C ARG A 64 33.43 8.80 -16.51
N LYS A 65 34.20 8.17 -17.39
CA LYS A 65 35.66 7.99 -17.41
C LYS A 65 36.37 9.30 -17.73
#